data_AF-A0A0S9CNQ3-F1
#
_entry.id   AF-A0A0S9CNQ3-F1
#
_cell.length_a   1.000
_cell.length_b   1.000
_cell.length_c   1.000
_cell.angle_alpha   90.00
_cell.angle_beta   90.00
_cell.angle_gamma   90.00
#
_symmetry.space_group_name_H-M   'P 1'
#
loop_
_entity.id
_entity.type
_entity.pdbx_description
1 polymer ?
#
loop_
_entity_poly.entity_id
_entity_poly.type
_entity_poly.pdbx_seq_one_letter_code
_entity_poly.pdbx_strand_id
1 'polypeptide(L)'
;MTINAPVQDVWTTMLNEATYREWTSVFGESSYEGDWNQGSEIRFLGHDGDGSVAGMIATVEENRPNELISLRYTGQVVNGEDDTTSEAAKAFMGSHEKYAFSEFQGATTVDVELDSEDEFVAMFDDAWPPALEKLKEIVETRN
;
A
#
# COMPACT_ATOMS: atom_id res chain seq x y z
N MET A 1 1.32 -12.02 -6.87
CA MET A 1 1.13 -11.59 -8.29
C MET A 1 2.45 -11.72 -9.04
N THR A 2 2.47 -12.10 -10.33
CA THR A 2 3.70 -12.15 -11.15
C THR A 2 3.66 -11.10 -12.28
N ILE A 3 4.68 -10.24 -12.31
CA ILE A 3 4.85 -9.13 -13.25
C ILE A 3 6.09 -9.41 -14.11
N ASN A 4 5.97 -9.35 -15.44
CA ASN A 4 7.04 -9.68 -16.38
C ASN A 4 7.99 -8.48 -16.57
N ALA A 5 8.60 -8.05 -15.49
CA ALA A 5 9.58 -6.98 -15.47
C ALA A 5 10.61 -7.19 -14.34
N PRO A 6 11.80 -6.58 -14.46
CA PRO A 6 12.80 -6.53 -13.39
C PRO A 6 12.22 -5.92 -12.11
N VAL A 7 12.71 -6.38 -10.96
CA VAL A 7 12.18 -5.96 -9.66
C VAL A 7 12.33 -4.46 -9.42
N GLN A 8 13.39 -3.85 -9.96
CA GLN A 8 13.63 -2.42 -9.86
C GLN A 8 12.50 -1.59 -10.49
N ASP A 9 11.96 -2.03 -11.62
CA ASP A 9 10.91 -1.31 -12.33
C ASP A 9 9.58 -1.46 -11.59
N VAL A 10 9.30 -2.67 -11.10
CA VAL A 10 8.13 -2.96 -10.28
C VAL A 10 8.16 -2.15 -8.99
N TRP A 11 9.26 -2.18 -8.27
CA TRP A 11 9.47 -1.45 -7.03
C TRP A 11 9.31 0.06 -7.22
N THR A 12 9.98 0.62 -8.24
CA THR A 12 9.92 2.06 -8.52
C THR A 12 8.50 2.48 -8.90
N THR A 13 7.81 1.67 -9.70
CA THR A 13 6.43 1.94 -10.11
C THR A 13 5.46 1.84 -8.93
N MET A 14 5.67 0.89 -8.02
CA MET A 14 4.79 0.74 -6.86
C MET A 14 4.87 1.95 -5.92
N LEU A 15 6.06 2.52 -5.72
CA LEU A 15 6.29 3.60 -4.75
C LEU A 15 6.32 5.01 -5.32
N ASN A 16 6.43 5.19 -6.64
CA ASN A 16 6.41 6.52 -7.22
C ASN A 16 5.01 7.13 -7.10
N GLU A 17 4.94 8.38 -6.65
CA GLU A 17 3.69 9.07 -6.34
C GLU A 17 2.67 9.06 -7.49
N ALA A 18 3.11 9.26 -8.73
CA ALA A 18 2.21 9.31 -9.87
C ALA A 18 1.59 7.94 -10.15
N THR A 19 2.42 6.90 -10.18
CA THR A 19 1.98 5.53 -10.46
C THR A 19 1.28 4.89 -9.28
N TYR A 20 1.61 5.29 -8.06
CA TYR A 20 0.88 4.89 -6.85
C TYR A 20 -0.60 5.21 -7.01
N ARG A 21 -0.93 6.47 -7.29
CA ARG A 21 -2.31 6.93 -7.51
C ARG A 21 -3.00 6.14 -8.63
N GLU A 22 -2.26 5.78 -9.68
CA GLU A 22 -2.79 4.99 -10.80
C GLU A 22 -3.15 3.56 -10.37
N TRP A 23 -2.24 2.82 -9.73
CA TRP A 23 -2.50 1.41 -9.38
C TRP A 23 -3.45 1.27 -8.19
N THR A 24 -3.39 2.17 -7.21
CA THR A 24 -4.31 2.19 -6.07
C THR A 24 -5.70 2.73 -6.41
N SER A 25 -5.92 3.23 -7.64
CA SER A 25 -7.23 3.76 -8.06
C SER A 25 -8.38 2.75 -7.97
N VAL A 26 -8.09 1.46 -7.80
CA VAL A 26 -9.09 0.41 -7.52
C VAL A 26 -9.73 0.58 -6.14
N PHE A 27 -8.97 1.07 -5.16
CA PHE A 27 -9.47 1.36 -3.81
C PHE A 27 -10.22 2.71 -3.75
N GLY A 28 -10.21 3.48 -4.85
CA GLY A 28 -10.75 4.83 -4.92
C GLY A 28 -9.68 5.86 -5.27
N GLU A 29 -10.01 7.14 -5.21
CA GLU A 29 -9.01 8.21 -5.35
C GLU A 29 -8.11 8.25 -4.12
N SER A 30 -6.95 7.58 -4.22
CA SER A 30 -5.99 7.46 -3.13
C SER A 30 -4.64 8.09 -3.47
N SER A 31 -3.97 8.64 -2.46
CA SER A 31 -2.60 9.13 -2.51
C SER A 31 -1.87 8.75 -1.22
N TYR A 32 -0.58 9.04 -1.14
CA TYR A 32 0.15 8.99 0.13
C TYR A 32 0.90 10.30 0.35
N GLU A 33 1.15 10.62 1.62
CA GLU A 33 2.00 11.72 2.05
C GLU A 33 3.06 11.20 3.01
N GLY A 34 4.32 11.54 2.78
CA GLY A 34 5.44 11.07 3.61
C GLY A 34 6.58 10.50 2.78
N ASP A 35 7.38 9.65 3.41
CA ASP A 35 8.60 9.10 2.82
C ASP A 35 8.71 7.59 3.14
N TRP A 36 9.13 6.81 2.14
CA TRP A 36 9.33 5.36 2.25
C TRP A 36 10.62 4.95 2.98
N ASN A 37 11.42 5.89 3.47
CA ASN A 37 12.62 5.62 4.26
C ASN A 37 12.27 4.94 5.59
N GLN A 38 13.12 4.01 6.01
CA GLN A 38 12.93 3.32 7.29
C GLN A 38 12.87 4.32 8.46
N GLY A 39 11.87 4.14 9.32
CA GLY A 39 11.56 5.01 10.47
C GLY A 39 10.70 6.23 10.13
N SER A 40 10.41 6.48 8.87
CA SER A 40 9.52 7.56 8.45
C SER A 40 8.05 7.22 8.67
N GLU A 41 7.25 8.27 8.85
CA GLU A 41 5.79 8.18 8.84
C GLU A 41 5.26 8.40 7.42
N ILE A 42 4.23 7.62 7.06
CA ILE A 42 3.46 7.76 5.83
C ILE A 42 1.98 7.81 6.18
N ARG A 43 1.25 8.75 5.58
CA ARG A 43 -0.22 8.79 5.57
C ARG A 43 -0.73 8.30 4.23
N PHE A 44 -1.53 7.26 4.22
CA PHE A 44 -2.30 6.83 3.05
C PHE A 44 -3.65 7.50 3.09
N LEU A 45 -3.93 8.35 2.11
CA LEU A 45 -5.10 9.23 2.08
C LEU A 45 -6.03 8.82 0.96
N GLY A 46 -7.33 8.90 1.22
CA GLY A 46 -8.40 8.73 0.27
C GLY A 46 -9.62 9.55 0.69
N HIS A 47 -10.78 9.23 0.11
CA HIS A 47 -12.04 9.87 0.45
C HIS A 47 -13.08 8.82 0.86
N ASP A 48 -13.81 9.09 1.93
CA ASP A 48 -14.98 8.32 2.32
C ASP A 48 -16.17 8.60 1.39
N GLY A 49 -17.24 7.80 1.52
CA GLY A 49 -18.43 7.91 0.66
C GLY A 49 -19.16 9.26 0.76
N ASP A 50 -18.91 10.05 1.80
CA ASP A 50 -19.43 11.41 1.97
C ASP A 50 -18.49 12.51 1.42
N GLY A 51 -17.34 12.12 0.89
CA GLY A 51 -16.31 13.00 0.33
C GLY A 51 -15.36 13.59 1.37
N SER A 52 -15.44 13.19 2.65
CA SER A 52 -14.46 13.56 3.66
C SER A 52 -13.12 12.82 3.44
N VAL A 53 -12.00 13.46 3.80
CA VAL A 53 -10.67 12.83 3.70
C VAL A 53 -10.54 11.80 4.81
N ALA A 54 -10.23 10.56 4.44
CA ALA A 54 -10.03 9.45 5.36
C ALA A 54 -8.83 8.62 4.93
N GLY A 55 -8.28 7.82 5.84
CA GLY A 55 -7.07 7.09 5.52
C GLY A 55 -6.40 6.39 6.70
N MET A 56 -5.18 5.92 6.47
CA MET A 56 -4.39 5.19 7.44
C MET A 56 -3.04 5.87 7.66
N ILE A 57 -2.54 5.82 8.89
CA ILE A 57 -1.21 6.32 9.25
C ILE A 57 -0.33 5.12 9.57
N ALA A 58 0.83 5.05 8.95
CA ALA A 58 1.79 3.98 9.15
C ALA A 58 3.21 4.50 9.36
N THR A 59 4.02 3.71 10.07
CA THR A 59 5.47 3.89 10.13
C THR A 59 6.13 2.85 9.23
N VAL A 60 7.12 3.26 8.44
CA VAL A 60 7.97 2.34 7.68
C VAL A 60 8.91 1.64 8.66
N GLU A 61 8.59 0.41 9.06
CA GLU A 61 9.45 -0.37 9.95
C GLU A 61 10.69 -0.88 9.23
N GLU A 62 10.54 -1.24 7.96
CA GLU A 62 11.62 -1.72 7.13
C GLU A 62 11.43 -1.33 5.66
N ASN A 63 12.51 -0.89 5.03
CA ASN A 63 12.61 -0.72 3.59
C ASN A 63 13.95 -1.29 3.12
N ARG A 64 13.90 -2.48 2.52
CA ARG A 64 15.01 -3.08 1.79
C ARG A 64 14.70 -2.94 0.29
N PRO A 65 15.38 -2.01 -0.42
CA PRO A 65 15.08 -1.73 -1.82
C PRO A 65 15.05 -2.99 -2.67
N ASN A 66 14.02 -3.12 -3.50
CA ASN A 66 13.80 -4.25 -4.42
C ASN A 66 13.58 -5.61 -3.73
N GLU A 67 13.33 -5.64 -2.42
CA GLU A 67 13.18 -6.90 -1.68
C GLU A 67 11.98 -6.86 -0.73
N LEU A 68 11.90 -5.83 0.12
CA LEU A 68 10.90 -5.78 1.18
C LEU A 68 10.53 -4.35 1.58
N ILE A 69 9.23 -4.11 1.75
CA ILE A 69 8.70 -3.00 2.53
C ILE A 69 7.83 -3.58 3.63
N SER A 70 8.02 -3.10 4.86
CA SER A 70 7.17 -3.42 5.99
C SER A 70 6.69 -2.12 6.61
N LEU A 71 5.38 -1.98 6.70
CA LEU A 71 4.68 -0.87 7.31
C LEU A 71 3.99 -1.38 8.56
N ARG A 72 3.96 -0.57 9.61
CA ARG A 72 3.14 -0.81 10.78
C ARG A 72 2.16 0.33 10.96
N TYR A 73 0.87 0.02 10.99
CA TYR A 73 -0.17 1.00 11.22
C TYR A 73 -0.09 1.55 12.64
N THR A 74 -0.13 2.87 12.74
CA THR A 74 -0.02 3.63 14.00
C THR A 74 -1.25 4.48 14.29
N GLY A 75 -2.18 4.57 13.34
CA GLY A 75 -3.45 5.28 13.50
C GLY A 75 -4.20 5.38 12.18
N GLN A 76 -5.18 6.27 12.15
CA GLN A 76 -6.02 6.54 10.99
C GLN A 76 -6.19 8.04 10.79
N VAL A 77 -6.66 8.44 9.61
CA VAL A 77 -7.08 9.80 9.30
C VAL A 77 -8.59 9.80 9.17
N VAL A 78 -9.27 10.69 9.88
CA VAL A 78 -10.73 10.82 9.86
C VAL A 78 -11.11 12.28 9.70
N ASN A 79 -11.89 12.61 8.68
CA ASN A 79 -12.23 14.00 8.31
C ASN A 79 -10.98 14.89 8.11
N GLY A 80 -9.89 14.31 7.62
CA GLY A 80 -8.61 14.99 7.43
C GLY A 80 -7.81 15.26 8.71
N GLU A 81 -8.25 14.75 9.86
CA GLU A 81 -7.53 14.85 11.13
C GLU A 81 -6.93 13.50 11.53
N ASP A 82 -5.69 13.52 12.02
CA ASP A 82 -5.02 12.33 12.53
C ASP A 82 -5.68 11.87 13.83
N ASP A 83 -6.13 10.61 13.84
CA ASP A 83 -6.67 9.94 15.01
C ASP A 83 -5.81 8.72 15.36
N THR A 84 -5.11 8.85 16.48
CA THR A 84 -4.23 7.81 17.05
C THR A 84 -4.71 7.33 18.41
N THR A 85 -5.89 7.78 18.86
CA THR A 85 -6.32 7.60 20.25
C THR A 85 -7.70 6.97 20.42
N SER A 86 -8.56 7.03 19.40
CA SER A 86 -9.87 6.40 19.45
C SER A 86 -9.78 4.87 19.46
N GLU A 87 -10.86 4.21 19.84
CA GLU A 87 -10.94 2.75 19.79
C GLU A 87 -10.86 2.22 18.35
N ALA A 88 -11.38 2.97 17.38
CA ALA A 88 -11.27 2.62 15.96
C ALA A 88 -9.80 2.68 15.50
N ALA A 89 -9.07 3.74 15.86
CA ALA A 89 -7.64 3.84 15.57
C ALA A 89 -6.83 2.71 16.21
N LYS A 90 -7.17 2.33 17.45
CA LYS A 90 -6.51 1.23 18.17
C LYS A 90 -6.77 -0.14 17.57
N ALA A 91 -7.90 -0.35 16.88
CA ALA A 91 -8.22 -1.62 16.22
C ALA A 91 -7.19 -1.98 15.15
N PHE A 92 -6.71 -0.97 14.41
CA PHE A 92 -5.67 -1.14 13.38
C PHE A 92 -4.26 -0.89 13.92
N MET A 93 -4.11 -0.38 15.13
CA MET A 93 -2.79 -0.03 15.65
C MET A 93 -1.95 -1.29 15.91
N GLY A 94 -0.79 -1.34 15.28
CA GLY A 94 0.14 -2.47 15.38
C GLY A 94 -0.08 -3.57 14.36
N SER A 95 -1.08 -3.46 13.48
CA SER A 95 -1.17 -4.33 12.31
C SER A 95 -0.11 -3.95 11.27
N HIS A 96 0.33 -4.93 10.48
CA HIS A 96 1.36 -4.74 9.45
C HIS A 96 0.79 -4.84 8.04
N GLU A 97 1.41 -4.08 7.16
CA GLU A 97 1.28 -4.22 5.72
C GLU A 97 2.67 -4.45 5.13
N LYS A 98 2.82 -5.51 4.36
CA LYS A 98 4.12 -5.96 3.90
C LYS A 98 4.08 -6.27 2.42
N TYR A 99 5.06 -5.73 1.70
CA TYR A 99 5.28 -5.99 0.28
C TYR A 99 6.62 -6.70 0.12
N ALA A 100 6.59 -7.97 -0.28
CA ALA A 100 7.79 -8.74 -0.60
C ALA A 100 7.93 -8.90 -2.11
N PHE A 101 9.16 -8.75 -2.59
CA PHE A 101 9.50 -8.81 -4.01
C PHE A 101 10.53 -9.90 -4.26
N SER A 102 10.25 -10.78 -5.21
CA SER A 102 11.14 -11.89 -5.57
C SER A 102 11.30 -11.96 -7.08
N GLU A 103 12.50 -11.67 -7.60
CA GLU A 103 12.78 -11.77 -9.04
C GLU A 103 13.30 -13.17 -9.43
N PHE A 104 12.77 -13.71 -10.52
CA PHE A 104 13.28 -14.90 -11.16
C PHE A 104 13.15 -14.79 -12.68
N GLN A 105 14.28 -14.96 -13.39
CA GLN A 105 14.35 -14.91 -14.86
C GLN A 105 13.76 -13.64 -15.49
N GLY A 106 13.94 -12.47 -14.84
CA GLY A 106 13.46 -11.18 -15.34
C GLY A 106 11.96 -10.93 -15.11
N ALA A 107 11.28 -11.81 -14.37
CA ALA A 107 9.93 -11.60 -13.87
C ALA A 107 9.96 -11.47 -12.35
N THR A 108 9.12 -10.59 -11.80
CA THR A 108 9.04 -10.31 -10.37
C THR A 108 7.73 -10.83 -9.81
N THR A 109 7.81 -11.57 -8.72
CA THR A 109 6.66 -11.91 -7.88
C THR A 109 6.53 -10.87 -6.78
N VAL A 110 5.35 -10.26 -6.68
CA VAL A 110 4.95 -9.34 -5.63
C VAL A 110 3.97 -10.06 -4.72
N ASP A 111 4.33 -10.21 -3.46
CA ASP A 111 3.50 -10.78 -2.40
C ASP A 111 3.10 -9.66 -1.43
N VAL A 112 1.79 -9.51 -1.22
CA VAL A 112 1.22 -8.53 -0.29
C VAL A 112 0.64 -9.30 0.89
N GLU A 113 1.07 -8.95 2.09
CA GLU A 113 0.61 -9.53 3.34
C GLU A 113 0.05 -8.40 4.22
N LEU A 114 -1.17 -8.60 4.72
CA LEU A 114 -1.90 -7.62 5.53
C LEU A 114 -2.41 -8.30 6.78
N ASP A 115 -2.02 -7.78 7.93
CA ASP A 115 -2.67 -8.10 9.19
C ASP A 115 -4.03 -7.38 9.20
N SER A 116 -5.11 -8.14 9.02
CA SER A 116 -6.47 -7.64 9.10
C SER A 116 -7.32 -8.52 10.00
N GLU A 117 -8.35 -7.94 10.61
CA GLU A 117 -9.38 -8.72 11.29
C GLU A 117 -10.17 -9.53 10.24
N ASP A 118 -10.63 -10.72 10.61
CA ASP A 118 -11.35 -11.66 9.73
C ASP A 118 -12.50 -11.01 8.93
N GLU A 119 -13.10 -9.96 9.49
CA GLU A 119 -14.21 -9.20 8.91
C GLU A 119 -13.83 -8.40 7.66
N PHE A 120 -12.57 -7.95 7.57
CA PHE A 120 -12.05 -7.14 6.46
C PHE A 120 -11.27 -7.97 5.44
N VAL A 121 -10.87 -9.19 5.79
CA VAL A 121 -10.10 -10.09 4.90
C VAL A 121 -10.78 -10.24 3.54
N ALA A 122 -12.08 -10.51 3.50
CA ALA A 122 -12.81 -10.70 2.24
C ALA A 122 -12.79 -9.46 1.35
N MET A 123 -12.89 -8.26 1.95
CA MET A 123 -12.84 -7.00 1.20
C MET A 123 -11.46 -6.78 0.59
N PHE A 124 -10.39 -7.06 1.35
CA PHE A 124 -9.02 -6.95 0.86
C PHE A 124 -8.71 -8.01 -0.21
N ASP A 125 -9.12 -9.26 -0.01
CA ASP A 125 -8.93 -10.35 -0.97
C ASP A 125 -9.63 -10.08 -2.31
N ASP A 126 -10.75 -9.34 -2.30
CA ASP A 126 -11.44 -8.94 -3.52
C ASP A 126 -10.78 -7.71 -4.21
N ALA A 127 -10.20 -6.79 -3.44
CA ALA A 127 -9.70 -5.51 -3.95
C ALA A 127 -8.20 -5.54 -4.36
N TRP A 128 -7.37 -6.34 -3.69
CA TRP A 128 -5.94 -6.41 -3.96
C TRP A 128 -5.58 -7.05 -5.31
N PRO A 129 -6.18 -8.17 -5.73
CA PRO A 129 -5.89 -8.75 -7.05
C PRO A 129 -6.05 -7.74 -8.20
N PRO A 130 -7.17 -7.01 -8.35
CA PRO A 130 -7.31 -6.02 -9.42
C PRO A 130 -6.35 -4.82 -9.26
N ALA A 131 -5.99 -4.42 -8.04
CA ALA A 131 -5.00 -3.35 -7.83
C ALA A 131 -3.59 -3.78 -8.32
N LEU A 132 -3.19 -5.02 -8.03
CA LEU A 132 -1.93 -5.59 -8.50
C LEU A 132 -1.94 -5.87 -10.01
N GLU A 133 -3.10 -6.15 -10.60
CA GLU A 133 -3.25 -6.21 -12.06
C GLU A 133 -3.00 -4.84 -12.71
N LYS A 134 -3.53 -3.74 -12.15
CA LYS A 134 -3.20 -2.40 -12.64
C LYS A 134 -1.71 -2.09 -12.51
N LEU A 135 -1.08 -2.45 -11.38
CA LEU A 135 0.37 -2.30 -11.23
C LEU A 135 1.12 -3.05 -12.33
N LYS A 136 0.73 -4.30 -12.59
CA LYS A 136 1.30 -5.11 -13.69
C LYS A 136 1.16 -4.41 -15.03
N GLU A 137 -0.03 -3.90 -15.36
CA GLU A 137 -0.28 -3.19 -16.62
C GLU A 137 0.60 -1.94 -16.75
N ILE A 138 0.71 -1.12 -15.70
CA ILE A 138 1.55 0.10 -15.72
C ILE A 138 3.02 -0.26 -15.94
N VAL A 139 3.52 -1.30 -15.27
CA VAL A 139 4.92 -1.73 -15.40
C VAL A 139 5.18 -2.29 -16.81
N GLU A 140 4.30 -3.15 -17.32
CA GLU A 140 4.52 -3.86 -18.58
C GLU A 140 4.28 -2.97 -19.82
N THR A 141 3.48 -1.91 -19.70
CA THR A 141 3.21 -0.98 -20.81
C THR A 141 4.19 0.18 -20.93
N ARG A 142 4.99 0.45 -19.88
CA ARG A 142 6.01 1.50 -19.86
C ARG A 142 7.37 1.06 -20.45
N ASN A 143 7.47 -0.18 -20.92
CA ASN A 143 8.67 -0.77 -21.55
C ASN A 143 8.65 -0.74 -23.09
#